data_AF-A0A933GIW7-F1
#
_entry.id   AF-A0A933GIW7-F1
#
_cell.length_a   1.000
_cell.length_b   1.000
_cell.length_c   1.000
_cell.angle_alpha   90.00
_cell.angle_beta   90.00
_cell.angle_gamma   90.00
#
_symmetry.space_group_name_H-M   'P 1'
#
loop_
_entity.id
_entity.type
_entity.pdbx_description
1 polymer ?
#
loop_
_entity_poly.entity_id
_entity_poly.type
_entity_poly.pdbx_seq_one_letter_code
_entity_poly.pdbx_strand_id
1 'polypeptide(L)' 'MASRYGIGEAAVLALRAGVDLLLLSHNTPAQDRAATDRVVHAVREALAEGRLTPEAVETALDRVRRFAGDR' A
#
# COMPACT_ATOMS: atom_id res chain seq x y z
N MET A 1 2.86 12.27 -10.74
CA MET A 1 4.20 11.66 -10.91
C MET A 1 4.16 10.18 -10.51
N ALA A 2 3.71 9.29 -11.42
CA ALA A 2 3.78 7.83 -11.27
C ALA A 2 4.71 7.22 -12.34
N SER A 3 5.72 7.98 -12.79
CA SER A 3 6.47 7.68 -14.03
C SER A 3 7.81 6.97 -13.81
N ARG A 4 8.20 6.65 -12.56
CA ARG A 4 9.48 5.97 -12.27
C ARG A 4 9.32 4.56 -11.70
N TYR A 5 8.22 4.31 -11.00
CA TYR A 5 7.88 3.01 -10.42
C TYR A 5 6.43 2.72 -10.82
N GLY A 6 6.15 1.50 -11.31
CA GLY A 6 4.76 1.07 -11.45
C GLY A 6 4.04 1.23 -10.10
N ILE A 7 2.72 1.46 -10.12
CA ILE A 7 1.94 1.80 -8.92
C ILE A 7 2.16 0.83 -7.74
N GLY A 8 2.37 -0.46 -8.02
CA GLY A 8 2.70 -1.47 -7.02
C GLY A 8 4.07 -1.28 -6.36
N GLU A 9 5.13 -1.01 -7.15
CA GLU A 9 6.46 -0.78 -6.58
C GLU A 9 6.51 0.55 -5.82
N ALA A 10 5.80 1.58 -6.30
CA ALA A 10 5.65 2.83 -5.56
C ALA A 10 4.96 2.61 -4.20
N ALA A 11 3.94 1.76 -4.14
CA ALA A 11 3.25 1.38 -2.91
C ALA A 11 4.20 0.66 -1.93
N VAL A 12 4.98 -0.30 -2.41
CA VAL A 12 5.96 -1.03 -1.58
C VAL A 12 7.02 -0.08 -1.03
N LEU A 13 7.55 0.82 -1.86
CA LEU A 13 8.54 1.81 -1.42
C LEU A 13 7.97 2.77 -0.36
N ALA A 14 6.73 3.23 -0.53
CA ALA A 14 6.07 4.08 0.45
C ALA A 14 5.87 3.37 1.81
N LEU A 15 5.41 2.11 1.80
CA LEU A 15 5.26 1.32 3.02
C LEU A 15 6.61 1.07 3.71
N ARG A 16 7.67 0.77 2.94
CA ARG A 16 9.04 0.65 3.48
C ARG A 16 9.57 1.95 4.08
N ALA A 17 9.12 3.10 3.57
CA ALA A 17 9.45 4.40 4.13
C ALA A 17 8.66 4.73 5.41
N GLY A 18 7.77 3.84 5.86
CA GLY A 18 6.99 4.00 7.08
C GLY A 18 5.68 4.77 6.90
N VAL A 19 5.18 4.88 5.67
CA VAL A 19 3.83 5.41 5.41
C VAL A 19 2.79 4.42 5.90
N ASP A 20 1.76 4.92 6.58
CA ASP A 20 0.70 4.10 7.15
C ASP A 20 -0.53 3.96 6.23
N LEU A 21 -0.73 4.91 5.31
CA LEU A 21 -1.90 4.96 4.41
C LEU A 21 -1.50 5.34 2.98
N LEU A 22 -1.89 4.51 2.02
CA LEU A 22 -1.72 4.79 0.59
C LEU A 22 -3.02 5.33 0.01
N LEU A 23 -3.00 6.57 -0.46
CA LEU A 23 -4.15 7.16 -1.16
C LEU A 23 -4.04 6.91 -2.67
N LEU A 24 -4.88 6.01 -3.17
CA LEU A 24 -5.00 5.73 -4.58
C LEU A 24 -6.11 6.62 -5.19
N SER A 25 -5.77 7.86 -5.53
CA SER A 25 -6.70 8.80 -6.19
C SER A 25 -6.88 8.52 -7.69
N HIS A 26 -8.04 8.88 -8.25
CA HIS A 26 -8.39 8.73 -9.68
C HIS A 26 -8.48 7.28 -10.21
N ASN A 27 -8.75 6.31 -9.34
CA ASN A 27 -8.97 4.90 -9.73
C ASN A 27 -10.47 4.59 -9.84
N THR A 28 -11.23 5.50 -10.46
CA THR A 28 -12.65 5.22 -10.73
C THR A 28 -12.76 4.03 -11.68
N PRO A 29 -13.88 3.29 -11.67
CA PRO A 29 -14.17 2.27 -12.68
C PRO A 29 -13.94 2.66 -14.14
N ALA A 30 -14.11 3.94 -14.45
CA ALA A 30 -13.91 4.51 -15.78
C ALA A 30 -12.43 4.81 -16.09
N GLN A 31 -11.57 4.84 -15.07
CA GLN A 31 -10.15 5.19 -15.18
C GLN A 31 -9.25 3.98 -14.94
N ASP A 32 -9.46 3.24 -13.85
CA ASP A 32 -8.65 2.08 -13.50
C ASP A 32 -9.29 1.25 -12.38
N ARG A 33 -10.14 0.30 -12.76
CA ARG A 33 -10.87 -0.55 -11.81
C ARG A 33 -9.96 -1.53 -11.06
N ALA A 34 -8.72 -1.74 -11.53
CA ALA A 34 -7.78 -2.77 -11.06
C ALA A 34 -6.52 -2.19 -10.40
N ALA A 35 -6.44 -0.87 -10.21
CA ALA A 35 -5.28 -0.24 -9.56
C ALA A 35 -5.09 -0.72 -8.12
N THR A 36 -6.18 -0.77 -7.35
CA THR A 36 -6.16 -1.30 -5.98
C THR A 36 -5.69 -2.75 -5.95
N ASP A 37 -6.23 -3.60 -6.83
CA ASP A 37 -5.86 -5.02 -6.89
C ASP A 37 -4.38 -5.22 -7.22
N ARG A 38 -3.84 -4.43 -8.16
CA ARG A 38 -2.40 -4.46 -8.49
C ARG A 38 -1.52 -4.00 -7.33
N VAL A 39 -1.96 -3.00 -6.57
CA VAL A 39 -1.24 -2.55 -5.37
C VAL A 39 -1.28 -3.64 -4.29
N VAL A 40 -2.45 -4.22 -4.01
CA VAL A 40 -2.60 -5.31 -3.03
C VAL A 40 -1.75 -6.52 -3.43
N HIS A 41 -1.77 -6.90 -4.71
CA HIS A 41 -0.93 -7.99 -5.22
C HIS A 41 0.55 -7.69 -5.03
N ALA A 42 1.03 -6.50 -5.42
CA ALA A 42 2.44 -6.12 -5.24
C ALA A 42 2.89 -6.11 -3.77
N VAL A 43 2.02 -5.68 -2.85
CA VAL A 43 2.30 -5.72 -1.40
C VAL A 43 2.39 -7.17 -0.90
N ARG A 44 1.49 -8.05 -1.36
CA ARG A 44 1.54 -9.49 -1.01
C ARG A 44 2.81 -10.16 -1.51
N GLU A 45 3.21 -9.90 -2.75
CA GLU A 45 4.47 -10.41 -3.30
C GLU A 45 5.68 -9.87 -2.53
N ALA A 46 5.69 -8.57 -2.20
CA ALA A 46 6.78 -7.99 -1.41
C ALA A 46 6.90 -8.59 0.01
N LEU A 47 5.78 -8.98 0.62
CA LEU A 47 5.77 -9.72 1.89
C LEU A 47 6.32 -11.14 1.70
N ALA A 48 5.87 -11.86 0.66
CA ALA A 48 6.34 -13.21 0.37
C ALA A 48 7.84 -13.27 0.07
N GLU A 49 8.37 -12.23 -0.58
CA GLU A 49 9.79 -12.10 -0.93
C GLU A 49 10.64 -11.46 0.18
N GLY A 50 10.04 -11.05 1.30
CA GLY A 50 10.74 -10.40 2.42
C GLY A 50 11.22 -8.97 2.15
N ARG A 51 10.78 -8.33 1.06
CA ARG A 51 11.05 -6.92 0.74
C ARG A 51 10.26 -5.96 1.64
N LEU A 52 9.13 -6.43 2.17
CA LEU A 52 8.35 -5.79 3.21
C LEU A 52 8.23 -6.77 4.38
N THR A 53 8.39 -6.31 5.62
CA THR A 53 8.23 -7.20 6.78
C THR A 53 6.79 -7.19 7.27
N PRO A 54 6.25 -8.31 7.78
CA PRO A 54 4.91 -8.35 8.37
C PRO A 54 4.73 -7.31 9.49
N GLU A 55 5.76 -7.11 10.32
CA GLU A 55 5.75 -6.18 11.44
C GLU A 55 5.56 -4.72 10.99
N ALA A 56 6.14 -4.35 9.84
CA ALA A 56 5.97 -3.02 9.28
C ALA A 56 4.50 -2.77 8.87
N VAL A 57 3.83 -3.78 8.30
CA VAL A 57 2.42 -3.70 7.93
C VAL A 57 1.52 -3.66 9.16
N GLU A 58 1.77 -4.53 10.15
CA GLU A 58 0.98 -4.53 11.40
C GLU A 58 1.12 -3.20 12.16
N THR A 59 2.33 -2.64 12.21
CA THR A 59 2.56 -1.33 12.84
C THR A 59 1.77 -0.21 12.16
N ALA A 60 1.74 -0.20 10.82
CA ALA A 60 0.93 0.75 10.05
C ALA A 60 -0.57 0.57 10.30
N LEU A 61 -1.06 -0.67 10.29
CA LEU A 61 -2.46 -0.99 10.57
C LEU A 61 -2.87 -0.55 11.98
N ASP A 62 -2.03 -0.77 12.99
CA ASP A 62 -2.31 -0.35 14.36
C ASP A 62 -2.42 1.17 14.50
N ARG A 63 -1.56 1.93 13.81
CA ARG A 63 -1.65 3.40 13.79
C ARG A 63 -2.95 3.87 13.12
N VAL A 64 -3.33 3.24 12.01
CA VAL A 64 -4.59 3.56 11.31
C VAL A 64 -5.80 3.22 12.17
N ARG A 65 -5.84 2.05 12.83
CA ARG A 65 -6.93 1.67 13.76
C ARG A 65 -7.07 2.66 14.90
N ARG A 66 -5.96 3.04 15.54
CA ARG A 66 -5.93 4.07 16.60
C ARG A 66 -6.44 5.41 16.11
N PHE A 67 -6.08 5.80 14.88
CA PHE A 67 -6.56 7.04 14.27
C PHE A 67 -8.06 6.98 13.95
N ALA A 68 -8.57 5.83 13.48
CA ALA A 68 -9.97 5.63 13.14
C ALA A 68 -10.91 5.57 14.37
N GLY A 69 -10.36 5.43 15.57
CA GLY A 69 -11.14 5.38 16.82
C GLY A 69 -11.70 4.00 17.14
N ASP A 70 -11.30 2.96 16.40
CA ASP A 70 -11.58 1.58 16.76
C ASP A 70 -10.83 1.27 18.08
N ARG A 71 -11.61 1.12 19.16
CA ARG A 71 -11.16 0.61 20.47
C ARG A 71 -11.40 -0.88 20.55
#